data_AF-A0A1G3VU94-F1
#
_entry.id   AF-A0A1G3VU94-F1
#
_cell.length_a   1.000
_cell.length_b   1.000
_cell.length_c   1.000
_cell.angle_alpha   90.00
_cell.angle_beta   90.00
_cell.angle_gamma   90.00
#
_symmetry.space_group_name_H-M   'P 1'
#
loop_
_entity.id
_entity.type
_entity.pdbx_description
1 polymer ?
#
loop_
_entity_poly.entity_id
_entity_poly.type
_entity_poly.pdbx_seq_one_letter_code
_entity_poly.pdbx_strand_id
1 'polypeptide(L)'
;MFELLISIFIHAFWISFIGGTVTLLLFRLFFVLKYKLDYQKALFVLFVPCSIGFYLTIDEKSKMTWLYRFLVVLFFISTFIGSIFILYMYLELDLI
;
A
#
# COMPACT_ATOMS: atom_id res chain seq x y z
N MET A 1 8.84 3.48 -28.77
CA MET A 1 8.82 4.48 -27.67
C MET A 1 7.61 4.28 -26.76
N PHE A 2 6.41 4.10 -27.32
CA PHE A 2 5.20 3.78 -26.56
C PHE A 2 5.31 2.48 -25.74
N GLU A 3 5.81 1.38 -26.32
CA GLU A 3 6.02 0.11 -25.59
C GLU A 3 6.97 0.22 -24.39
N LEU A 4 8.02 1.05 -24.50
CA LEU A 4 8.96 1.30 -23.40
C LEU A 4 8.25 2.02 -22.25
N LEU A 5 7.40 3.02 -22.57
CA LEU A 5 6.58 3.73 -21.60
C LEU A 5 5.62 2.77 -20.87
N ILE A 6 4.91 1.91 -21.63
CA ILE A 6 4.03 0.88 -21.07
C ILE A 6 4.79 -0.02 -20.09
N SER A 7 5.95 -0.52 -20.50
CA SER A 7 6.78 -1.38 -19.67
C SER A 7 7.18 -0.69 -18.37
N ILE A 8 7.62 0.58 -18.42
CA ILE A 8 7.96 1.37 -17.23
C ILE A 8 6.75 1.49 -16.29
N PHE A 9 5.55 1.78 -16.82
CA PHE A 9 4.33 1.89 -16.01
C PHE A 9 3.94 0.56 -15.36
N ILE A 10 4.04 -0.56 -16.07
CA ILE A 10 3.76 -1.89 -15.53
C ILE A 10 4.73 -2.21 -14.38
N HIS A 11 6.03 -1.97 -14.58
CA HIS A 11 7.03 -2.21 -13.55
C HIS A 11 6.83 -1.29 -12.33
N ALA A 12 6.53 0.00 -12.56
CA ALA A 12 6.21 0.95 -11.49
C ALA A 12 4.97 0.53 -10.70
N PHE A 13 3.92 0.03 -11.38
CA PHE A 13 2.74 -0.54 -10.73
C PHE A 13 3.11 -1.74 -9.86
N TRP A 14 3.86 -2.71 -10.38
CA TRP A 14 4.28 -3.89 -9.62
C TRP A 14 5.15 -3.52 -8.41
N ILE A 15 6.05 -2.55 -8.56
CA ILE A 15 6.86 -2.03 -7.44
C ILE A 15 5.97 -1.35 -6.40
N SER A 16 4.99 -0.54 -6.81
CA SER A 16 4.04 0.08 -5.88
C SER A 16 3.15 -0.95 -5.19
N PHE A 17 2.68 -1.95 -5.94
CA PHE A 17 1.76 -2.96 -5.44
C PHE A 17 2.47 -3.93 -4.49
N ILE A 18 3.50 -4.65 -4.95
CA ILE A 18 4.25 -5.59 -4.11
C ILE A 18 5.07 -4.82 -3.07
N GLY A 19 5.88 -3.86 -3.51
CA GLY A 19 6.76 -3.10 -2.63
C GLY A 19 6.00 -2.30 -1.59
N GLY A 20 4.87 -1.68 -1.95
CA GLY A 20 4.00 -1.00 -1.00
C GLY A 20 3.40 -1.94 0.03
N THR A 21 2.89 -3.10 -0.40
CA THR A 21 2.31 -4.09 0.51
C THR A 21 3.34 -4.65 1.49
N VAL A 22 4.54 -4.99 1.01
CA VAL A 22 5.65 -5.47 1.85
C VAL A 22 6.11 -4.39 2.82
N THR A 23 6.28 -3.15 2.35
CA THR A 23 6.70 -2.02 3.20
C THR A 23 5.69 -1.78 4.33
N LEU A 24 4.39 -1.77 4.01
CA LEU A 24 3.34 -1.60 5.01
C LEU A 24 3.29 -2.77 5.99
N LEU A 25 3.51 -4.00 5.53
CA LEU A 25 3.56 -5.19 6.38
C LEU A 25 4.75 -5.15 7.36
N LEU A 26 5.93 -4.73 6.89
CA LEU A 26 7.09 -4.52 7.76
C LEU A 26 6.82 -3.46 8.84
N PHE A 27 6.17 -2.36 8.47
CA PHE A 27 5.74 -1.36 9.44
C PHE A 27 4.75 -1.94 10.47
N ARG A 28 3.75 -2.71 10.03
CA ARG A 28 2.80 -3.36 10.96
C ARG A 28 3.52 -4.30 11.94
N LEU A 29 4.48 -5.10 11.47
CA LEU A 29 5.32 -5.94 12.33
C LEU A 29 6.10 -5.10 13.34
N PHE A 30 6.75 -4.03 12.88
CA PHE A 30 7.49 -3.12 13.76
C PHE A 30 6.60 -2.53 14.86
N PHE A 31 5.38 -2.10 14.51
CA PHE A 31 4.41 -1.54 15.46
C PHE A 31 3.90 -2.60 16.45
N VAL A 32 3.60 -3.82 16.01
CA VAL A 32 3.21 -4.92 16.90
C VAL A 32 4.29 -5.20 17.94
N LEU A 33 5.56 -5.25 17.53
CA LEU A 33 6.70 -5.48 18.41
C LEU A 33 6.93 -4.30 19.37
N LYS A 34 6.85 -3.07 18.87
CA LYS A 34 7.06 -1.86 19.68
C LYS A 34 6.01 -1.68 20.76
N TYR A 35 4.74 -1.91 20.43
CA TYR A 35 3.61 -1.71 21.34
C TYR A 35 3.24 -2.96 22.14
N LYS A 36 3.96 -4.07 21.96
CA LYS A 36 3.73 -5.37 22.63
C LYS A 36 2.24 -5.73 22.63
N LEU A 37 1.62 -5.65 21.45
CA LEU A 37 0.19 -5.93 21.32
C LEU A 37 -0.10 -7.39 21.68
N ASP A 38 -1.24 -7.61 22.31
CA ASP A 38 -1.76 -8.96 22.59
C ASP A 38 -1.92 -9.76 21.30
N TYR A 39 -1.78 -11.08 21.35
CA TYR A 39 -1.69 -11.95 20.18
C TYR A 39 -2.88 -11.79 19.22
N GLN A 40 -4.08 -11.64 19.79
CA GLN A 40 -5.31 -11.40 19.01
C GLN A 40 -5.29 -10.06 18.28
N LYS A 41 -4.83 -8.99 18.94
CA LYS A 41 -4.71 -7.64 18.36
C LYS A 41 -3.58 -7.58 17.33
N ALA A 42 -2.48 -8.28 17.59
CA ALA A 42 -1.37 -8.42 16.66
C ALA A 42 -1.80 -9.08 15.34
N LEU A 43 -2.53 -10.20 15.43
CA LEU A 43 -3.11 -10.86 14.25
C LEU A 43 -4.07 -9.93 13.50
N PHE A 44 -4.92 -9.20 14.21
CA PHE A 44 -5.83 -8.24 13.60
C PHE A 44 -5.10 -7.13 12.85
N VAL A 45 -4.04 -6.55 13.43
CA VAL A 45 -3.24 -5.52 12.75
C VAL A 45 -2.53 -6.07 11.52
N LEU A 46 -1.99 -7.29 11.58
CA LEU A 46 -1.18 -7.88 10.52
C LEU A 46 -2.01 -8.34 9.33
N PHE A 47 -3.07 -9.12 9.57
CA PHE A 47 -3.82 -9.82 8.53
C PHE A 47 -4.97 -9.01 7.95
N VAL A 48 -5.48 -8.00 8.66
CA VAL A 48 -6.57 -7.20 8.12
C VAL A 48 -6.07 -6.37 6.93
N PRO A 49 -6.75 -6.46 5.77
CA PRO A 49 -6.37 -5.71 4.59
C PRO A 49 -6.54 -4.21 4.77
N CYS A 50 -5.93 -3.44 3.87
CA CYS A 50 -6.09 -1.98 3.79
C CYS A 50 -5.73 -1.22 5.08
N SER A 51 -4.90 -1.81 5.94
CA SER A 51 -4.43 -1.18 7.18
C SER A 51 -5.53 -0.87 8.18
N ILE A 52 -6.76 -1.37 7.98
CA ILE A 52 -7.91 -1.11 8.86
C ILE A 52 -7.61 -1.57 10.28
N GLY A 53 -7.01 -2.75 10.43
CA GLY A 53 -6.62 -3.29 11.73
C GLY A 53 -5.64 -2.39 12.49
N PHE A 54 -4.75 -1.72 11.77
CA PHE A 54 -3.81 -0.74 12.35
C PHE A 54 -4.54 0.50 12.88
N TYR A 55 -5.43 1.10 12.07
CA TYR A 55 -6.17 2.31 12.45
C TYR A 55 -7.11 2.10 13.63
N LEU A 56 -7.67 0.90 13.78
CA LEU A 56 -8.58 0.57 14.88
C LEU A 56 -7.86 0.16 16.17
N THR A 57 -6.58 -0.20 16.10
CA THR A 57 -5.83 -0.72 17.25
C THR A 57 -4.82 0.29 17.79
N ILE A 58 -4.25 1.14 16.93
CA ILE A 58 -3.17 2.08 17.30
C ILE A 58 -3.65 3.52 17.13
N ASP A 59 -4.03 4.15 18.26
CA ASP A 59 -4.45 5.55 18.33
C ASP A 59 -3.29 6.53 18.59
N GLU A 60 -2.06 6.05 18.69
CA GLU A 60 -0.93 6.90 19.05
C GLU A 60 -0.52 7.87 17.95
N LYS A 61 -0.50 9.16 18.27
CA LYS A 61 -0.08 10.26 17.37
C LYS A 61 1.44 10.44 17.36
N SER A 62 2.17 9.40 17.02
CA SER A 62 3.63 9.47 16.86
C SER A 62 4.03 9.89 15.44
N LYS A 63 5.24 10.44 15.26
CA LYS A 63 5.82 10.74 13.94
C LYS A 63 5.86 9.51 13.02
N MET A 64 6.13 8.32 13.59
CA MET A 64 6.13 7.06 12.84
C MET A 64 4.73 6.66 12.38
N THR A 65 3.71 6.92 13.21
CA THR A 65 2.32 6.66 12.84
C THR A 65 1.90 7.57 11.69
N TRP A 66 2.31 8.84 11.73
CA TRP A 66 2.07 9.79 10.64
C TRP A 66 2.73 9.34 9.33
N LEU A 67 4.01 8.93 9.38
CA LEU A 67 4.74 8.41 8.21
C LEU A 67 4.04 7.17 7.64
N TYR A 68 3.60 6.24 8.47
CA TYR A 68 2.86 5.06 8.03
C TYR A 68 1.56 5.46 7.31
N ARG A 69 0.76 6.36 7.89
CA ARG A 69 -0.48 6.85 7.27
C ARG A 69 -0.21 7.52 5.92
N PHE A 70 0.85 8.31 5.83
CA PHE A 70 1.28 8.93 4.58
C PHE A 70 1.64 7.87 3.52
N LEU A 71 2.43 6.86 3.89
CA LEU A 71 2.79 5.75 3.00
C LEU A 71 1.56 4.97 2.51
N VAL A 72 0.59 4.69 3.40
CA VAL A 72 -0.67 4.04 3.01
C VAL A 72 -1.38 4.83 1.91
N VAL A 73 -1.52 6.15 2.10
CA VAL A 73 -2.19 7.01 1.12
C VAL A 73 -1.39 7.07 -0.19
N LEU A 74 -0.07 7.22 -0.11
CA LEU A 74 0.80 7.30 -1.28
C LEU A 74 0.75 6.01 -2.12
N PHE A 75 0.84 4.84 -1.48
CA PHE A 75 0.73 3.57 -2.19
C PHE A 75 -0.67 3.32 -2.73
N PHE A 76 -1.71 3.74 -2.00
CA PHE A 76 -3.08 3.64 -2.50
C PHE A 76 -3.29 4.47 -3.77
N ILE A 77 -2.90 5.75 -3.76
CA ILE A 77 -3.02 6.63 -4.92
C ILE A 77 -2.20 6.09 -6.11
N SER A 78 -0.95 5.69 -5.87
CA SER A 78 -0.07 5.19 -6.92
C SER A 78 -0.60 3.91 -7.56
N THR A 79 -1.10 2.98 -6.74
CA THR A 79 -1.71 1.73 -7.21
C THR A 79 -3.02 2.00 -7.94
N PHE A 80 -3.84 2.93 -7.45
CA PHE A 80 -5.09 3.31 -8.08
C PHE A 80 -4.87 3.92 -9.47
N ILE A 81 -3.97 4.90 -9.59
CA ILE A 81 -3.60 5.50 -10.88
C ILE A 81 -3.02 4.43 -11.82
N GLY A 82 -2.10 3.60 -11.32
CA GLY A 82 -1.53 2.52 -12.12
C GLY A 82 -2.57 1.51 -12.60
N SER A 83 -3.57 1.19 -11.77
CA SER A 83 -4.66 0.30 -12.17
C SER A 83 -5.54 0.88 -13.27
N ILE A 84 -5.84 2.18 -13.23
CA ILE A 84 -6.58 2.88 -14.29
C ILE A 84 -5.79 2.84 -15.61
N PHE A 85 -4.49 3.13 -15.55
CA PHE A 85 -3.63 3.08 -16.75
C PHE A 85 -3.55 1.67 -17.35
N ILE A 86 -3.42 0.63 -16.52
CA ILE A 86 -3.41 -0.75 -17.00
C ILE A 86 -4.75 -1.13 -17.62
N LEU A 87 -5.87 -0.77 -16.97
CA LEU A 87 -7.22 -0.99 -17.52
C LEU A 87 -7.41 -0.27 -18.85
N TYR A 88 -6.98 0.98 -18.94
CA TYR A 88 -7.04 1.78 -20.16
C TYR A 88 -6.29 1.10 -21.32
N MET A 89 -5.07 0.62 -21.07
CA MET A 89 -4.29 -0.11 -22.07
C MET A 89 -4.91 -1.45 -22.46
N TYR A 90 -5.51 -2.18 -21.51
CA TYR A 90 -6.08 -3.51 -21.77
C TYR A 90 -7.42 -3.44 -22.50
N LEU A 91 -8.22 -2.41 -22.22
CA LEU A 91 -9.53 -2.22 -22.84
C LEU A 91 -9.45 -1.58 -24.24
N GLU A 92 -8.24 -1.28 -24.74
CA GLU A 92 -8.01 -0.52 -26.00
C GLU A 92 -8.98 0.66 -26.11
N LEU A 93 -9.22 1.35 -24.98
CA LEU A 93 -10.14 2.48 -24.93
C LEU A 93 -9.47 3.63 -25.67
N ASP A 94 -9.73 3.73 -26.98
CA ASP A 94 -9.36 4.83 -27.87
C ASP A 94 -10.09 6.13 -27.46
N LEU A 95 -9.78 6.65 -26.27
CA LEU A 95 -10.31 7.91 -25.75
C LEU A 95 -9.38 9.12 -25.99
N ILE A 96 -8.42 9.00 -26.91
CA ILE A 96 -7.74 10.13 -27.58
C ILE A 96 -7.45 9.75 -29.03
#